data_AF-A0A6P2HDU5-F1
#
_entry.id   AF-A0A6P2HDU5-F1
#
_cell.length_a   1.000
_cell.length_b   1.000
_cell.length_c   1.000
_cell.angle_alpha   90.00
_cell.angle_beta   90.00
_cell.angle_gamma   90.00
#
_symmetry.space_group_name_H-M   'P 1'
#
loop_
_entity.id
_entity.type
_entity.pdbx_description
1 polymer ?
#
loop_
_entity_poly.entity_id
_entity_poly.type
_entity_poly.pdbx_seq_one_letter_code
_entity_poly.pdbx_strand_id
1 'polypeptide(L)' 'MGGRMLPDENPRSTGLTADARGYDGFYNGLVLDDNPHEWLSDDWHAWRAGWCRAEANFSEGEAF' A
#
# COMPACT_ATOMS: atom_id res chain seq x y z
N MET A 1 15.16 27.17 -10.85
CA MET A 1 14.20 26.07 -11.12
C MET A 1 13.86 25.44 -9.79
N GLY A 2 12.69 25.75 -9.23
CA GLY A 2 12.22 25.13 -7.98
C GLY A 2 11.76 23.72 -8.28
N GLY A 3 12.54 22.72 -7.85
CA GLY A 3 12.15 21.32 -7.95
C GLY A 3 10.84 21.12 -7.21
N ARG A 4 9.79 20.81 -7.97
CA ARG A 4 8.49 20.40 -7.45
C ARG A 4 8.76 19.15 -6.61
N MET A 5 8.65 19.26 -5.28
CA MET A 5 8.60 18.11 -4.40
C MET A 5 7.53 17.19 -4.98
N LEU A 6 7.96 16.03 -5.52
CA LEU A 6 7.03 14.96 -5.84
C LEU A 6 6.26 14.67 -4.53
N PRO A 7 4.92 14.52 -4.57
CA PRO A 7 4.19 14.09 -3.39
C PRO A 7 4.91 12.85 -2.87
N ASP A 8 5.20 12.85 -1.58
CA ASP A 8 6.06 11.87 -0.93
C ASP A 8 5.56 10.46 -1.31
N GLU A 9 6.17 9.85 -2.34
CA GLU A 9 5.82 8.53 -2.87
C GLU A 9 6.22 7.43 -1.87
N ASN A 10 6.66 7.83 -0.68
CA ASN A 10 7.02 6.95 0.38
C ASN A 10 5.75 6.56 1.15
N PRO A 11 5.29 5.31 1.07
CA PRO A 11 4.21 4.84 1.93
C PRO A 11 4.46 5.16 3.42
N ARG A 12 5.72 5.24 3.88
CA ARG A 12 6.05 5.58 5.28
C ARG A 12 5.66 6.99 5.73
N SER A 13 5.48 7.95 4.82
CA SER A 13 5.19 9.36 5.17
C SER A 13 3.70 9.71 5.18
N THR A 14 2.84 8.76 4.80
CA THR A 14 1.38 8.94 4.74
C THR A 14 0.72 9.08 6.13
N GLY A 15 1.46 8.80 7.23
CA GLY A 15 0.90 8.73 8.58
C GLY A 15 -0.02 7.52 8.82
N LEU A 16 -0.13 6.63 7.84
CA LEU A 16 -0.96 5.43 7.90
C LEU A 16 -0.24 4.28 8.60
N THR A 17 -1.03 3.41 9.24
CA THR A 17 -0.55 2.11 9.71
C THR A 17 -0.14 1.25 8.52
N ALA A 18 0.79 0.30 8.72
CA ALA A 18 1.24 -0.62 7.66
C ALA A 18 0.07 -1.31 6.94
N ASP A 19 -0.95 -1.73 7.70
CA ASP A 19 -2.19 -2.27 7.18
C ASP A 19 -2.92 -1.34 6.20
N ALA A 20 -3.16 -0.09 6.62
CA ALA A 20 -3.83 0.89 5.76
C ALA A 20 -3.00 1.20 4.51
N ARG A 21 -1.66 1.15 4.59
CA ARG A 21 -0.78 1.30 3.42
C ARG A 21 -0.88 0.15 2.45
N GLY A 22 -1.02 -1.08 2.94
CA GLY A 22 -1.25 -2.25 2.08
C GLY A 22 -2.58 -2.17 1.35
N TYR A 23 -3.63 -1.73 2.04
CA TYR A 23 -4.93 -1.51 1.44
C TYR A 23 -4.90 -0.44 0.34
N ASP A 24 -4.30 0.72 0.64
CA ASP A 24 -4.18 1.84 -0.29
C ASP A 24 -3.24 1.51 -1.48
N GLY A 25 -2.14 0.79 -1.21
CA GLY A 25 -1.19 0.36 -2.24
C GLY A 25 -1.81 -0.51 -3.34
N PHE A 26 -2.75 -1.39 -2.97
CA PHE A 26 -3.50 -2.18 -3.95
C PHE A 26 -4.31 -1.29 -4.91
N TYR A 27 -5.10 -0.34 -4.37
CA TYR A 27 -5.95 0.54 -5.19
C TYR A 27 -5.14 1.56 -6.00
N ASN A 28 -3.95 1.94 -5.53
CA ASN A 28 -3.03 2.80 -6.27
C ASN A 28 -2.21 2.05 -7.34
N GLY A 29 -2.40 0.73 -7.49
CA GLY A 29 -1.75 -0.06 -8.53
C GLY A 29 -0.26 -0.29 -8.29
N LEU A 30 0.18 -0.29 -7.03
CA LEU A 30 1.54 -0.72 -6.68
C LEU A 30 1.71 -2.21 -7.01
N VAL A 31 2.94 -2.70 -6.91
CA VAL A 31 3.22 -4.14 -6.91
C VAL A 31 3.32 -4.60 -5.46
N LEU A 32 2.71 -5.75 -5.16
CA LEU A 32 2.75 -6.35 -3.82
C LEU A 32 4.21 -6.49 -3.36
N ASP A 33 5.02 -7.12 -4.20
CA ASP A 33 6.45 -7.27 -3.98
C ASP A 33 7.24 -5.99 -4.34
N ASP A 34 6.65 -4.81 -4.15
CA ASP A 34 7.38 -3.55 -4.28
C ASP A 34 6.98 -2.64 -3.11
N ASN A 35 6.89 -3.23 -1.91
CA ASN A 35 6.87 -2.48 -0.66
C ASN A 35 8.33 -2.17 -0.28
N PRO A 36 8.84 -0.96 -0.58
CA PRO A 36 10.28 -0.69 -0.57
C PRO A 36 10.89 -0.66 0.84
N HIS A 37 10.12 -1.00 1.87
CA HIS A 37 10.38 -0.56 3.24
C HIS A 37 10.04 -1.56 4.35
N GLU A 38 9.28 -2.63 4.09
CA GLU A 38 8.80 -3.51 5.17
C GLU A 38 9.15 -4.99 5.06
N TRP A 39 9.73 -5.48 3.97
CA TRP A 39 10.09 -6.90 3.78
C TRP A 39 10.92 -7.53 4.91
N LEU A 40 11.62 -6.70 5.68
CA LEU A 40 12.47 -7.11 6.80
C LEU A 40 11.96 -6.61 8.16
N SER A 41 10.71 -6.13 8.23
CA SER A 41 10.08 -5.62 9.46
C SER A 41 8.80 -6.38 9.78
N ASP A 42 8.42 -6.39 11.06
CA ASP A 42 7.16 -7.00 11.53
C ASP A 42 5.92 -6.40 10.85
N ASP A 43 6.04 -5.17 10.33
CA ASP A 43 4.98 -4.45 9.63
C ASP A 43 4.62 -5.06 8.26
N TRP A 44 5.47 -5.91 7.66
CA TRP A 44 5.16 -6.59 6.39
C TRP A 44 3.87 -7.41 6.46
N HIS A 45 3.68 -8.15 7.55
CA HIS A 45 2.47 -8.97 7.72
C HIS A 45 1.22 -8.09 7.82
N ALA A 46 1.32 -6.93 8.47
CA ALA A 46 0.21 -5.99 8.57
C ALA A 46 -0.11 -5.38 7.20
N TRP A 47 0.89 -4.92 6.47
CA TRP A 47 0.72 -4.45 5.10
C TRP A 47 0.12 -5.54 4.18
N ARG A 48 0.58 -6.80 4.28
CA ARG A 48 0.03 -7.88 3.46
C ARG A 48 -1.43 -8.17 3.82
N ALA A 49 -1.78 -8.09 5.10
CA ALA A 49 -3.16 -8.24 5.55
C ALA A 49 -4.08 -7.15 4.98
N GLY A 50 -3.62 -5.90 4.93
CA GLY A 50 -4.37 -4.80 4.34
C GLY A 50 -4.58 -4.97 2.83
N TRP A 51 -3.53 -5.39 2.13
CA TRP A 51 -3.62 -5.71 0.70
C TRP A 51 -4.61 -6.85 0.42
N CYS A 52 -4.52 -7.96 1.16
CA CYS A 52 -5.47 -9.08 1.00
C CYS A 52 -6.93 -8.64 1.18
N ARG A 53 -7.19 -7.72 2.10
CA ARG A 53 -8.53 -7.13 2.29
C ARG A 53 -8.97 -6.29 1.10
N ALA A 54 -8.07 -5.48 0.54
CA ALA A 54 -8.36 -4.72 -0.67
C ALA A 54 -8.63 -5.63 -1.88
N GLU A 55 -7.85 -6.71 -2.05
CA GLU A 55 -8.07 -7.74 -3.06
C GLU A 55 -9.44 -8.42 -2.91
N ALA A 56 -9.82 -8.79 -1.69
CA ALA A 56 -11.12 -9.39 -1.41
C ALA A 56 -12.26 -8.43 -1.75
N ASN A 57 -12.18 -7.17 -1.28
CA ASN A 57 -13.19 -6.15 -1.57
C ASN A 57 -13.32 -5.86 -3.07
N PHE A 58 -12.21 -5.84 -3.81
CA PHE A 58 -12.20 -5.68 -5.26
C PHE A 58 -12.86 -6.87 -5.96
N SER A 59 -12.52 -8.09 -5.52
CA SER A 59 -13.08 -9.33 -6.10
C SER A 59 -14.58 -9.49 -5.82
N GLU A 60 -15.07 -9.03 -4.68
CA GLU A 60 -16.50 -8.98 -4.36
C GLU A 60 -17.25 -7.86 -5.10
N GLY A 61 -16.53 -6.80 -5.50
CA GLY A 61 -17.06 -5.66 -6.27
C GLY A 61 -17.11 -5.90 -7.78
N GLU A 62 -16.28 -6.78 -8.34
CA GLU A 62 -16.26 -7.19 -9.76
C GLU A 62 -17.20 -8.40 -10.03
N ALA A 63 -18.31 -8.49 -9.31
CA ALA A 63 -19.40 -9.42 -9.61
C ALA A 63 -20.51 -8.67 -10.37
N PHE A 64 -20.27 -8.35 -11.64
CA PHE A 64 -21.28 -7.85 -12.58
C PHE A 64 -21.41 -8.76 -13.79
#